data_AF-A0A382U4W3-F1
#
_entry.id   AF-A0A382U4W3-F1
#
_cell.length_a   1.000
_cell.length_b   1.000
_cell.length_c   1.000
_cell.angle_alpha   90.00
_cell.angle_beta   90.00
_cell.angle_gamma   90.00
#
_symmetry.space_group_name_H-M   'P 1'
#
loop_
_entity.id
_entity.type
_entity.pdbx_description
1 polymer ?
#
loop_
_entity_poly.entity_id
_entity_poly.type
_entity_poly.pdbx_seq_one_letter_code
_entity_poly.pdbx_strand_id
1 'polypeptide(L)'
;MAYTSGDTILASHYNGFAGDFNAQWGTGSGDQGWGQSNTVATVSIGDTVTATQWATLLARIVSAAAHEGSSITSITSPSAGDIVSAFAALAGNITTVTAAPARYTADTG
;
A
#
# COMPACT_ATOMS: atom_id res chain seq x y z
N MET A 1 -9.04 -8.63 -7.23
CA MET A 1 -8.75 -7.98 -8.53
C MET A 1 -7.55 -8.70 -9.11
N ALA A 2 -7.67 -9.33 -10.29
CA ALA A 2 -6.55 -10.00 -10.94
C ALA A 2 -5.83 -8.97 -11.81
N TYR A 3 -4.69 -8.47 -11.35
CA TYR A 3 -3.86 -7.53 -12.10
C TYR A 3 -3.01 -8.35 -13.08
N THR A 4 -3.15 -8.08 -14.37
CA THR A 4 -2.45 -8.85 -15.41
C THR A 4 -1.14 -8.16 -15.78
N SER A 5 -0.01 -8.86 -15.63
CA SER A 5 1.29 -8.34 -16.04
C SER A 5 1.27 -7.90 -17.50
N GLY A 6 1.58 -6.63 -17.77
CA GLY A 6 1.55 -6.05 -19.12
C GLY A 6 0.61 -4.85 -19.29
N ASP A 7 -0.33 -4.64 -18.36
CA ASP A 7 -1.21 -3.47 -18.40
C ASP A 7 -0.50 -2.19 -17.98
N THR A 8 -0.92 -1.06 -18.55
CA THR A 8 -0.45 0.27 -18.16
C THR A 8 -1.02 0.63 -16.79
N ILE A 9 -0.17 1.14 -15.91
CA ILE A 9 -0.60 1.64 -14.61
C ILE A 9 -1.46 2.92 -14.79
N LEU A 10 -2.75 2.79 -14.45
CA LEU A 10 -3.71 3.90 -14.44
C LEU A 10 -3.81 4.51 -13.03
N ALA A 11 -4.21 5.80 -12.95
CA ALA A 11 -4.49 6.46 -11.67
C ALA A 11 -5.55 5.75 -10.83
N SER A 12 -6.54 5.11 -11.47
CA SER A 12 -7.55 4.28 -10.78
C SER A 12 -6.92 3.13 -10.00
N HIS A 13 -5.91 2.48 -10.59
CA HIS A 13 -5.20 1.36 -9.98
C HIS A 13 -4.40 1.82 -8.75
N TYR A 14 -3.62 2.90 -8.90
CA TYR A 14 -2.87 3.50 -7.79
C TYR A 14 -3.81 3.94 -6.65
N ASN A 15 -4.94 4.56 -6.96
CA ASN A 15 -5.91 5.00 -5.96
C ASN A 15 -6.53 3.86 -5.17
N GLY A 16 -6.79 2.72 -5.82
CA GLY A 16 -7.27 1.52 -5.14
C GLY A 16 -6.31 1.09 -4.04
N PHE A 17 -5.02 0.98 -4.36
CA PHE A 17 -3.99 0.63 -3.39
C PHE A 17 -3.77 1.67 -2.31
N ALA A 18 -3.76 2.96 -2.67
CA ALA A 18 -3.66 4.03 -1.70
C ALA A 18 -4.84 3.97 -0.72
N GLY A 19 -6.05 3.68 -1.21
CA GLY A 19 -7.23 3.45 -0.39
C GLY A 19 -7.09 2.26 0.56
N ASP A 20 -6.71 1.09 0.04
CA ASP A 20 -6.53 -0.13 0.84
C ASP A 20 -5.47 0.05 1.93
N PHE A 21 -4.34 0.67 1.60
CA PHE A 21 -3.29 1.00 2.56
C PHE A 21 -3.77 2.02 3.60
N ASN A 22 -4.42 3.11 3.16
CA ASN A 22 -4.88 4.16 4.07
C ASN A 22 -5.97 3.68 5.03
N ALA A 23 -6.81 2.72 4.63
CA ALA A 23 -7.81 2.12 5.50
C ALA A 23 -7.16 1.42 6.71
N GLN A 24 -6.01 0.76 6.50
CA GLN A 24 -5.26 0.10 7.57
C GLN A 24 -4.36 1.06 8.36
N TRP A 25 -3.65 1.95 7.65
CA TRP A 25 -2.66 2.86 8.24
C TRP A 25 -3.31 4.00 9.01
N GLY A 26 -4.40 4.54 8.47
CA GLY A 26 -5.12 5.70 9.01
C GLY A 26 -5.92 5.40 10.27
N THR A 27 -6.96 6.20 10.51
CA THR A 27 -7.96 5.96 11.55
C THR A 27 -9.03 5.02 11.02
N GLY A 28 -8.71 3.73 10.96
CA GLY A 28 -9.66 2.64 10.74
C GLY A 28 -10.51 2.36 12.00
N SER A 29 -11.38 1.35 11.91
CA SER A 29 -12.25 0.89 13.00
C SER A 29 -12.21 -0.64 13.07
N GLY A 30 -12.27 -1.22 14.28
CA GLY A 30 -12.08 -2.65 14.50
C GLY A 30 -10.60 -3.04 14.55
N ASP A 31 -10.20 -4.09 13.83
CA ASP A 31 -8.81 -4.61 13.77
C ASP A 31 -7.91 -3.85 12.77
N GLN A 32 -8.39 -2.72 12.24
CA GLN A 32 -7.71 -1.89 11.26
C GLN A 32 -7.64 -0.46 11.77
N GLY A 33 -6.57 0.26 11.41
CA GLY A 33 -6.44 1.67 11.75
C GLY A 33 -5.43 1.97 12.84
N TRP A 34 -4.15 2.02 12.46
CA TRP A 34 -3.06 2.31 13.40
C TRP A 34 -3.01 3.78 13.87
N GLY A 35 -3.98 4.60 13.46
CA GLY A 35 -4.14 5.97 13.94
C GLY A 35 -3.17 6.96 13.31
N GLN A 36 -2.54 6.60 12.17
CA GLN A 36 -1.56 7.47 11.53
C GLN A 36 -2.26 8.50 10.63
N SER A 37 -2.18 9.77 10.99
CA SER A 37 -2.80 10.88 10.23
C SER A 37 -2.13 11.15 8.88
N ASN A 38 -0.95 10.57 8.67
CA ASN A 38 -0.12 10.84 7.52
C ASN A 38 -0.43 9.76 6.47
N THR A 39 -1.41 10.00 5.59
CA THR A 39 -1.88 9.04 4.58
C THR A 39 -1.22 9.27 3.21
N VAL A 40 -1.47 8.35 2.27
CA VAL A 40 -1.06 8.49 0.86
C VAL A 40 -2.14 9.23 0.09
N ALA A 41 -1.77 10.29 -0.63
CA ALA A 41 -2.71 11.05 -1.45
C ALA A 41 -3.12 10.28 -2.71
N THR A 42 -4.40 10.40 -3.09
CA THR A 42 -4.95 9.88 -4.36
C THR A 42 -4.66 10.82 -5.53
N VAL A 43 -4.61 10.27 -6.73
CA VAL A 43 -4.40 10.97 -8.00
C VAL A 43 -5.73 11.08 -8.76
N SER A 44 -6.02 12.15 -9.47
CA SER A 44 -7.28 12.22 -10.24
C SER A 44 -7.32 11.15 -11.33
N ILE A 45 -8.50 10.59 -11.59
CA ILE A 45 -8.65 9.60 -12.66
C ILE A 45 -8.34 10.28 -14.00
N GLY A 46 -7.44 9.69 -14.80
CA GLY A 46 -6.97 10.24 -16.07
C GLY A 46 -5.65 11.01 -15.95
N ASP A 47 -5.21 11.35 -14.74
CA ASP A 47 -3.88 11.92 -14.53
C ASP A 47 -2.80 10.83 -14.56
N THR A 48 -1.58 11.24 -14.86
CA THR A 48 -0.42 10.35 -14.83
C THR A 48 0.09 10.22 -13.40
N VAL A 49 0.16 9.00 -12.89
CA VAL A 49 0.79 8.72 -11.59
C VAL A 49 2.29 8.88 -11.73
N THR A 50 2.86 9.78 -10.94
CA THR A 50 4.29 10.09 -10.99
C THR A 50 5.12 9.05 -10.24
N ALA A 51 6.39 8.91 -10.62
CA ALA A 51 7.35 8.07 -9.90
C ALA A 51 7.46 8.45 -8.40
N THR A 52 7.32 9.74 -8.08
CA THR A 52 7.36 10.24 -6.71
C THR A 52 6.18 9.75 -5.87
N GLN A 53 4.97 9.73 -6.44
CA GLN A 53 3.78 9.18 -5.77
C GLN A 53 3.96 7.68 -5.50
N TRP A 54 4.51 6.94 -6.47
CA TRP A 54 4.86 5.54 -6.32
C TRP A 54 5.88 5.28 -5.22
N ALA A 55 6.99 6.02 -5.23
CA ALA A 55 8.04 5.92 -4.22
C ALA A 55 7.48 6.21 -2.82
N THR A 56 6.57 7.17 -2.70
CA THR A 56 5.91 7.51 -1.44
C THR A 56 5.06 6.34 -0.91
N LEU A 57 4.23 5.73 -1.75
CA LEU A 57 3.43 4.56 -1.38
C LEU A 57 4.30 3.37 -0.96
N LEU A 58 5.37 3.08 -1.70
CA LEU A 58 6.31 2.01 -1.38
C LEU A 58 7.02 2.24 -0.04
N ALA A 59 7.53 3.45 0.19
CA ALA A 59 8.19 3.80 1.44
C ALA A 59 7.25 3.63 2.65
N ARG A 60 5.96 3.93 2.47
CA ARG A 60 4.94 3.75 3.51
C ARG A 60 4.71 2.27 3.83
N ILE A 61 4.61 1.42 2.82
CA ILE A 61 4.44 -0.02 3.00
C ILE A 61 5.67 -0.65 3.65
N VAL A 62 6.87 -0.19 3.29
CA VAL A 62 8.12 -0.59 3.99
C VAL A 62 8.08 -0.19 5.46
N SER A 63 7.69 1.05 5.77
CA SER A 63 7.53 1.49 7.16
C SER A 63 6.46 0.67 7.91
N ALA A 64 5.35 0.33 7.25
CA ALA A 64 4.31 -0.50 7.85
C ALA A 64 4.78 -1.93 8.11
N ALA A 65 5.51 -2.52 7.18
CA ALA A 65 6.13 -3.83 7.35
C ALA A 65 7.13 -3.84 8.52
N ALA A 66 7.96 -2.80 8.62
CA ALA A 66 8.88 -2.62 9.73
C ALA A 66 8.17 -2.44 11.07
N HIS A 67 7.03 -1.73 11.09
CA HIS A 67 6.21 -1.53 12.29
C HIS A 67 5.66 -2.86 12.84
N GLU A 68 5.15 -3.73 11.97
CA GLU A 68 4.60 -5.04 12.37
C GLU A 68 5.68 -6.11 12.55
N GLY A 69 6.91 -5.84 12.10
CA GLY A 69 7.98 -6.84 12.03
C GLY A 69 7.78 -7.88 10.93
N SER A 70 7.00 -7.54 9.90
CA SER A 70 6.76 -8.40 8.73
C SER A 70 7.81 -8.18 7.66
N SER A 71 8.09 -9.23 6.88
CA SER A 71 8.96 -9.13 5.70
C SER A 71 8.13 -8.99 4.44
N ILE A 72 8.43 -7.97 3.64
CA ILE A 72 7.79 -7.72 2.35
C ILE A 72 8.78 -7.87 1.21
N THR A 73 8.29 -8.10 0.01
CA THR A 73 9.12 -8.17 -1.18
C THR A 73 9.57 -6.77 -1.55
N SER A 74 10.87 -6.51 -1.72
CA SER A 74 11.33 -5.21 -2.20
C SER A 74 10.85 -4.97 -3.63
N ILE A 75 10.24 -3.80 -3.86
CA ILE A 75 9.76 -3.38 -5.17
C ILE A 75 10.53 -2.11 -5.53
N THR A 76 11.22 -2.13 -6.66
CA THR A 76 11.80 -0.91 -7.24
C THR A 76 10.68 0.02 -7.68
N SER A 77 10.78 1.30 -7.33
CA SER A 77 9.74 2.28 -7.66
C SER A 77 9.52 2.33 -9.17
N PRO A 78 8.32 1.99 -9.66
CA PRO A 78 7.99 2.16 -11.06
C PRO A 78 7.97 3.65 -11.42
N SER A 79 8.45 3.95 -12.62
CA SER A 79 8.23 5.19 -13.33
C SER A 79 6.81 5.24 -13.90
N ALA A 80 6.35 6.45 -14.22
CA ALA A 80 5.10 6.64 -14.94
C ALA A 80 5.12 5.85 -16.25
N GLY A 81 4.17 4.93 -16.43
CA GLY A 81 4.09 4.05 -17.62
C GLY A 81 4.76 2.68 -17.48
N ASP A 82 5.38 2.37 -16.33
CA ASP A 82 5.88 1.02 -16.06
C ASP A 82 4.75 -0.01 -15.92
N ILE A 83 5.12 -1.28 -16.11
CA ILE A 83 4.22 -2.44 -16.25
C ILE A 83 3.80 -3.07 -14.91
N VAL A 84 2.68 -3.79 -14.92
CA VAL A 84 2.00 -4.41 -13.76
C VAL A 84 2.80 -5.42 -12.92
N SER A 85 4.02 -5.82 -13.29
CA SER A 85 4.83 -6.73 -12.47
C SER A 85 5.11 -6.18 -11.05
N ALA A 86 5.32 -4.86 -10.93
CA ALA A 86 5.44 -4.18 -9.64
C ALA A 86 4.13 -4.22 -8.82
N PHE A 87 2.98 -4.35 -9.49
CA PHE A 87 1.64 -4.28 -8.92
C PHE A 87 1.26 -5.58 -8.18
N ALA A 88 1.63 -6.74 -8.73
CA ALA A 88 1.38 -8.03 -8.09
C ALA A 88 2.15 -8.17 -6.77
N ALA A 89 3.42 -7.76 -6.77
CA ALA A 89 4.23 -7.71 -5.55
C ALA A 89 3.65 -6.71 -4.54
N LEU A 90 3.14 -5.56 -5.02
CA LEU A 90 2.58 -4.53 -4.15
C LEU A 90 1.28 -4.98 -3.47
N ALA A 91 0.35 -5.57 -4.21
CA ALA A 91 -0.87 -6.13 -3.65
C ALA A 91 -0.54 -7.20 -2.59
N GLY A 92 0.47 -8.05 -2.84
CA GLY A 92 0.96 -9.01 -1.88
C GLY A 92 1.53 -8.34 -0.63
N ASN A 93 2.37 -7.32 -0.79
CA ASN A 93 2.94 -6.59 0.33
C ASN A 93 1.90 -5.85 1.17
N ILE A 94 0.93 -5.18 0.54
CA ILE A 94 -0.21 -4.55 1.22
C ILE A 94 -0.96 -5.62 2.01
N THR A 95 -1.31 -6.75 1.39
CA THR A 95 -1.94 -7.88 2.09
C THR A 95 -1.11 -8.36 3.27
N THR A 96 0.22 -8.45 3.16
CA THR A 96 1.10 -8.85 4.27
C THR A 96 1.05 -7.86 5.44
N VAL A 97 1.04 -6.55 5.17
CA VAL A 97 0.99 -5.53 6.24
C VAL A 97 -0.43 -5.30 6.78
N THR A 98 -1.48 -5.61 6.01
CA THR A 98 -2.89 -5.47 6.43
C THR A 98 -3.46 -6.75 7.04
N ALA A 99 -2.92 -7.93 6.71
CA ALA A 99 -3.30 -9.22 7.29
C ALA A 99 -2.53 -9.53 8.58
N ALA A 100 -1.51 -8.73 8.93
CA ALA A 100 -0.97 -8.75 10.28
C ALA A 100 -2.14 -8.38 11.23
N PRO A 101 -2.50 -9.24 12.20
CA PRO A 101 -3.53 -8.88 13.17
C PRO A 101 -3.04 -7.59 13.83
N ALA A 102 -3.88 -6.54 13.89
CA ALA A 102 -3.56 -5.39 14.72
C ALA A 102 -3.08 -5.96 16.05
N ARG A 103 -1.81 -5.72 16.38
CA ARG A 103 -1.27 -6.11 17.68
C ARG A 103 -1.95 -5.24 18.73
N TYR A 104 -3.23 -5.53 19.00
CA TYR A 104 -3.74 -5.46 20.35
C TYR A 104 -3.01 -6.58 21.08
N THR A 105 -1.78 -6.28 21.50
CA THR A 105 -1.25 -6.89 22.71
C THR A 105 -2.18 -6.41 23.80
N ALA A 106 -3.32 -7.09 23.95
CA ALA A 106 -3.94 -7.21 25.24
C ALA A 106 -2.88 -7.89 26.10
N ASP A 107 -2.06 -7.08 26.74
CA ASP A 107 -1.52 -7.42 28.04
C ASP A 107 -2.75 -7.78 28.89
N THR A 108 -3.06 -9.07 28.98
CA THR A 108 -3.94 -9.60 30.01
C THR A 108 -3.08 -10.37 30.98
N GLY A 109 -2.36 -9.61 31.81
CA GLY A 109 -2.09 -9.98 33.20
C GLY A 109 -3.26 -9.59 34.09
#